data_AF-A0A958TNG2-F1
#
_entry.id   AF-A0A958TNG2-F1
#
_cell.length_a   1.000
_cell.length_b   1.000
_cell.length_c   1.000
_cell.angle_alpha   90.00
_cell.angle_beta   90.00
_cell.angle_gamma   90.00
#
_symmetry.space_group_name_H-M   'P 1'
#
loop_
_entity.id
_entity.type
_entity.pdbx_description
1 polymer ?
#
loop_
_entity_poly.entity_id
_entity_poly.type
_entity_poly.pdbx_seq_one_letter_code
_entity_poly.pdbx_strand_id
1 'polypeptide(L)'
;IWTMYVLMFYVTSFAVEELQPIPMAAILIGFIAGSFSIAATNGGIGSYPEAIVLAFLVFGLPEDPSRAFGWIMWASQTLMIIIVGGLSLIYLPIYNRKE
;
A
#
# COMPACT_ATOMS: atom_id res chain seq x y z
N ILE A 1 7.85 -7.04 -10.90
CA ILE A 1 7.27 -5.79 -10.35
C ILE A 1 5.89 -6.06 -9.75
N TRP A 2 4.88 -6.43 -10.54
CA TRP A 2 3.51 -6.70 -10.04
C TRP A 2 3.41 -7.72 -8.90
N THR A 3 4.16 -8.82 -8.97
CA THR A 3 4.23 -9.80 -7.88
C THR A 3 4.71 -9.20 -6.56
N MET A 4 5.61 -8.21 -6.59
CA MET A 4 6.10 -7.54 -5.38
C MET A 4 5.00 -6.69 -4.73
N TYR A 5 4.13 -6.05 -5.52
CA TYR A 5 2.98 -5.33 -4.98
C TYR A 5 1.98 -6.26 -4.32
N VAL A 6 1.67 -7.40 -4.93
CA VAL A 6 0.79 -8.40 -4.30
C VAL A 6 1.44 -8.99 -3.04
N LEU A 7 2.75 -9.25 -3.07
CA LEU A 7 3.50 -9.70 -1.89
C LEU A 7 3.52 -8.66 -0.77
N MET A 8 3.59 -7.37 -1.09
CA MET A 8 3.48 -6.31 -0.07
C MET A 8 2.16 -6.41 0.69
N PHE A 9 1.04 -6.59 0.00
CA PHE A 9 -0.26 -6.81 0.65
C PHE A 9 -0.26 -8.09 1.51
N TYR A 10 0.27 -9.19 0.96
CA TYR A 10 0.34 -10.46 1.67
C TYR A 10 1.17 -10.36 2.96
N VAL A 11 2.36 -9.76 2.89
CA VAL A 11 3.24 -9.60 4.06
C VAL A 11 2.62 -8.67 5.10
N THR A 12 2.03 -7.55 4.68
CA THR A 12 1.36 -6.62 5.61
C THR A 12 0.14 -7.26 6.28
N SER A 13 -0.47 -8.29 5.68
CA SER A 13 -1.63 -8.95 6.29
C SER A 13 -1.29 -9.67 7.60
N PHE A 14 -0.02 -10.01 7.82
CA PHE A 14 0.46 -10.56 9.08
C PHE A 14 0.57 -9.53 10.19
N ALA A 15 0.55 -8.23 9.87
CA ALA A 15 0.58 -7.16 10.88
C ALA A 15 -0.78 -6.91 11.55
N VAL A 16 -1.87 -7.44 10.99
CA VAL A 16 -3.24 -7.25 11.48
C VAL A 16 -3.87 -8.62 11.71
N GLU A 17 -3.73 -9.15 12.92
CA GLU A 17 -4.20 -10.49 13.30
C GLU A 17 -5.72 -10.65 13.13
N GLU A 18 -6.48 -9.57 13.30
CA GLU A 18 -7.94 -9.53 13.18
C GLU A 18 -8.47 -9.78 11.76
N LEU A 19 -7.60 -9.68 10.75
CA LEU A 19 -7.94 -9.99 9.35
C LEU A 19 -7.68 -11.46 8.99
N GLN A 20 -7.11 -12.25 9.91
CA GLN A 20 -6.78 -13.65 9.64
C GLN A 20 -7.97 -14.58 9.92
N PRO A 21 -8.22 -15.59 9.06
CA PRO A 21 -7.52 -15.88 7.81
C PRO A 21 -8.00 -14.99 6.66
N ILE A 22 -7.09 -14.23 6.03
CA ILE A 22 -7.43 -13.39 4.89
C ILE A 22 -7.44 -14.22 3.58
N PRO A 23 -8.54 -14.22 2.80
CA PRO A 23 -8.54 -14.90 1.51
C PRO A 23 -7.56 -14.24 0.53
N MET A 24 -6.83 -15.03 -0.26
CA MET A 24 -5.97 -14.49 -1.33
C MET A 24 -6.75 -13.62 -2.32
N ALA A 25 -8.03 -13.95 -2.57
CA ALA A 25 -8.91 -13.12 -3.38
C ALA A 25 -9.11 -11.71 -2.80
N ALA A 26 -9.22 -11.56 -1.47
CA ALA A 26 -9.32 -10.27 -0.80
C ALA A 26 -8.06 -9.43 -1.01
N ILE A 27 -6.88 -10.04 -0.90
CA ILE A 27 -5.60 -9.40 -1.20
C ILE A 27 -5.55 -8.88 -2.64
N LEU A 28 -5.97 -9.69 -3.62
CA LEU A 28 -5.97 -9.30 -5.03
C LEU A 28 -6.96 -8.16 -5.32
N ILE A 29 -8.17 -8.23 -4.77
CA ILE A 29 -9.16 -7.16 -4.93
C ILE A 29 -8.71 -5.88 -4.22
N GLY A 30 -8.14 -5.98 -3.02
CA GLY A 30 -7.55 -4.84 -2.30
C GLY A 30 -6.43 -4.18 -3.09
N PHE A 31 -5.55 -4.98 -3.72
CA PHE A 31 -4.49 -4.46 -4.60
C PHE A 31 -5.06 -3.70 -5.80
N ILE A 32 -6.09 -4.24 -6.47
CA ILE A 32 -6.74 -3.60 -7.61
C ILE A 32 -7.43 -2.29 -7.18
N ALA A 33 -8.23 -2.33 -6.10
CA ALA A 33 -8.95 -1.18 -5.59
C ALA A 33 -8.01 -0.06 -5.12
N GLY A 34 -6.95 -0.40 -4.37
CA GLY A 34 -5.93 0.54 -3.93
C GLY A 34 -5.18 1.18 -5.10
N SER A 35 -4.88 0.42 -6.15
CA SER A 35 -4.23 0.94 -7.36
C SER A 35 -5.11 1.98 -8.08
N PHE A 36 -6.42 1.72 -8.19
CA PHE A 36 -7.36 2.69 -8.75
C PHE A 36 -7.51 3.93 -7.87
N SER A 37 -7.50 3.78 -6.54
CA SER A 37 -7.57 4.93 -5.62
C SER A 37 -6.39 5.89 -5.80
N ILE A 38 -5.16 5.37 -5.93
CA ILE A 38 -3.97 6.19 -6.20
C ILE A 38 -4.04 6.83 -7.59
N ALA A 39 -4.60 6.13 -8.58
CA ALA A 39 -4.74 6.68 -9.93
C ALA A 39 -5.82 7.78 -10.02
N ALA A 40 -6.91 7.63 -9.26
CA ALA A 40 -8.05 8.54 -9.30
C ALA A 40 -7.86 9.81 -8.45
N THR A 41 -6.93 9.80 -7.48
CA THR A 41 -6.72 10.90 -6.53
C THR A 41 -5.25 11.26 -6.41
N ASN A 42 -4.93 12.46 -5.90
CA ASN A 42 -3.54 12.89 -5.74
C ASN A 42 -2.82 12.06 -4.66
N GLY A 43 -2.21 10.94 -5.06
CA GLY A 43 -1.41 10.08 -4.19
C GLY A 43 -2.21 9.19 -3.24
N GLY A 44 -3.54 9.07 -3.40
CA GLY A 44 -4.35 8.11 -2.63
C GLY A 44 -4.60 8.47 -1.16
N ILE A 45 -4.30 9.70 -0.72
CA ILE A 45 -4.41 10.07 0.70
C ILE A 45 -5.88 10.01 1.13
N GLY A 46 -6.18 9.17 2.12
CA GLY A 46 -7.54 8.94 2.64
C GLY A 46 -8.41 8.05 1.73
N SER A 47 -8.37 8.24 0.42
CA SER A 47 -9.12 7.40 -0.54
C SER A 47 -8.60 5.96 -0.60
N TYR A 48 -7.30 5.75 -0.36
CA TYR A 48 -6.69 4.42 -0.41
C TYR A 48 -7.15 3.53 0.74
N PRO A 49 -7.06 3.95 2.03
CA PRO A 49 -7.65 3.18 3.12
C PRO A 49 -9.13 2.84 2.89
N GLU A 50 -9.91 3.79 2.38
CA GLU A 50 -11.33 3.57 2.12
C GLU A 50 -11.58 2.56 1.00
N ALA A 51 -10.79 2.61 -0.07
CA ALA A 51 -10.85 1.61 -1.15
C ALA A 51 -10.51 0.20 -0.65
N ILE A 52 -9.58 0.08 0.30
CA ILE A 52 -9.27 -1.20 0.94
C ILE A 52 -10.42 -1.69 1.80
N VAL A 53 -11.04 -0.81 2.59
CA VAL A 53 -12.22 -1.15 3.39
C VAL A 53 -13.32 -1.71 2.49
N LEU A 54 -13.68 -1.00 1.43
CA LEU A 54 -14.69 -1.46 0.47
C LEU A 54 -14.32 -2.81 -0.17
N ALA A 55 -13.05 -3.00 -0.53
CA ALA A 55 -12.57 -4.26 -1.08
C ALA A 55 -12.70 -5.43 -0.09
N PHE A 56 -12.33 -5.21 1.17
CA PHE A 56 -12.27 -6.25 2.20
C PHE A 56 -13.65 -6.58 2.77
N LEU A 57 -14.56 -5.59 2.85
CA LEU A 57 -15.95 -5.81 3.25
C LEU A 57 -16.70 -6.78 2.33
N VAL A 58 -16.37 -6.81 1.03
CA VAL A 58 -16.93 -7.80 0.07
C VAL A 58 -16.62 -9.24 0.49
N PHE A 59 -15.53 -9.46 1.23
CA PHE A 59 -15.12 -10.76 1.76
C PHE A 59 -15.52 -10.98 3.21
N GLY A 60 -16.33 -10.09 3.80
CA GLY A 60 -16.79 -10.20 5.19
C GLY A 60 -15.72 -9.88 6.24
N LEU A 61 -14.63 -9.20 5.86
CA LEU A 61 -13.60 -8.76 6.79
C LEU A 61 -14.06 -7.53 7.58
N PRO A 62 -13.66 -7.40 8.85
CA PRO A 62 -14.08 -6.29 9.70
C PRO A 62 -13.57 -4.94 9.19
N GLU A 63 -14.39 -3.90 9.37
CA GLU A 63 -14.16 -2.56 8.80
C GLU A 63 -12.93 -1.87 9.41
N ASP A 64 -12.86 -1.79 10.74
CA ASP A 64 -11.78 -1.07 11.43
C ASP A 64 -10.39 -1.68 11.18
N PRO A 65 -10.21 -3.01 11.20
CA PRO A 65 -8.94 -3.64 10.84
C PRO A 65 -8.57 -3.46 9.37
N SER A 66 -9.57 -3.46 8.48
CA SER A 66 -9.35 -3.19 7.05
C SER A 66 -8.87 -1.76 6.81
N ARG A 67 -9.42 -0.79 7.56
CA ARG A 67 -8.98 0.60 7.53
C ARG A 67 -7.57 0.76 8.07
N ALA A 68 -7.25 0.11 9.19
CA ALA A 68 -5.90 0.11 9.75
C ALA A 68 -4.88 -0.47 8.76
N PHE A 69 -5.20 -1.61 8.14
CA PHE A 69 -4.38 -2.20 7.08
C PHE A 69 -4.14 -1.23 5.92
N GLY A 70 -5.19 -0.57 5.43
CA GLY A 70 -5.09 0.40 4.34
C GLY A 70 -4.18 1.58 4.68
N TRP A 71 -4.27 2.11 5.91
CA TRP A 71 -3.39 3.18 6.40
C TRP A 71 -1.94 2.72 6.54
N ILE A 72 -1.69 1.53 7.09
CA ILE A 72 -0.33 0.97 7.20
C ILE A 72 0.30 0.87 5.82
N MET A 73 -0.43 0.32 4.84
CA MET A 73 0.04 0.16 3.46
C MET A 73 0.40 1.50 2.81
N TRP A 74 -0.54 2.45 2.83
CA TRP A 74 -0.35 3.76 2.20
C TRP A 74 0.78 4.56 2.87
N ALA A 75 0.80 4.60 4.21
CA ALA A 75 1.80 5.34 4.96
C ALA A 75 3.20 4.75 4.77
N SER A 76 3.34 3.42 4.81
CA SER A 76 4.63 2.75 4.59
C SER A 76 5.18 3.05 3.20
N GLN A 77 4.34 2.97 2.16
CA GLN A 77 4.74 3.29 0.80
C GLN A 77 5.15 4.76 0.66
N THR A 78 4.36 5.67 1.22
CA THR A 78 4.63 7.11 1.17
C THR A 78 5.94 7.45 1.88
N LEU A 79 6.16 6.89 3.07
CA LEU A 79 7.40 7.08 3.82
C LEU A 79 8.61 6.56 3.04
N MET A 80 8.51 5.38 2.43
CA MET A 80 9.59 4.81 1.62
C MET A 80 9.94 5.71 0.44
N ILE A 81 8.94 6.24 -0.28
CA ILE A 81 9.15 7.16 -1.40
C ILE A 81 9.84 8.44 -0.92
N ILE A 82 9.41 9.02 0.21
CA ILE A 82 10.03 10.23 0.76
C ILE A 82 11.49 9.97 1.14
N ILE A 83 11.79 8.88 1.85
CA ILE A 83 13.14 8.57 2.32
C ILE A 83 14.05 8.21 1.15
N VAL A 84 13.69 7.20 0.37
CA VAL A 84 14.53 6.68 -0.72
C VAL A 84 14.60 7.69 -1.87
N GLY A 85 13.48 8.32 -2.22
CA GLY A 85 13.45 9.38 -3.23
C GLY A 85 14.25 10.60 -2.80
N GLY A 86 14.12 11.04 -1.55
CA GLY A 86 14.91 12.13 -0.98
C GLY A 86 16.41 11.83 -0.99
N LEU A 87 16.81 10.61 -0.57
CA LEU A 87 18.20 10.16 -0.64
C LEU A 87 18.71 10.14 -2.09
N SER A 88 17.91 9.68 -3.05
CA SER A 88 18.30 9.67 -4.47
C SER A 88 18.64 11.06 -4.99
N LEU A 89 17.91 12.10 -4.59
CA LEU A 89 18.18 13.49 -5.00
C LEU A 89 19.51 14.01 -4.44
N ILE A 90 19.89 13.59 -3.22
CA ILE A 90 21.16 13.95 -2.60
C ILE A 90 22.33 13.20 -3.26
N TYR A 91 22.13 11.92 -3.59
CA TYR A 91 23.18 11.10 -4.20
C TYR A 91 23.46 11.44 -5.66
N LEU A 92 22.44 11.90 -6.41
CA LEU A 92 22.58 12.22 -7.83
C LEU A 92 23.73 13.21 -8.15
N PRO A 93 23.84 14.40 -7.52
CA PRO A 93 24.93 15.34 -7.80
C PRO A 93 26.30 14.86 -7.30
N ILE A 94 26.35 13.96 -6.31
CA ILE A 94 27.62 13.39 -5.82
C ILE A 94 28.16 12.38 -6.83
N TYR A 95 27.27 11.56 -7.40
CA TYR A 95 27.62 10.55 -8.39
C TYR A 95 27.94 11.17 -9.75
N ASN A 96 27.14 12.11 -10.23
CA ASN A 96 27.33 12.79 -11.52
C ASN A 96 28.47 13.82 -11.53
N ARG A 97 29.25 13.94 -10.44
CA ARG A 97 30.35 14.92 -10.33
C ARG A 97 31.66 14.49 -11.01
N LYS A 98 31.71 13.27 -11.55
CA LYS A 98 32.89 12.69 -12.22
C LYS A 98 32.77 12.62 -13.76
N GLU A 99 31.66 13.14 -14.28
CA GLU A 99 31.51 13.60 -15.67
C GLU A 99 31.45 15.14 -15.67
#